data_AF-A0A139MJG8-F1
#
_entry.id   AF-A0A139MJG8-F1
#
_cell.length_a   1.000
_cell.length_b   1.000
_cell.length_c   1.000
_cell.angle_alpha   90.00
_cell.angle_beta   90.00
_cell.angle_gamma   90.00
#
_symmetry.space_group_name_H-M   'P 1'
#
loop_
_entity.id
_entity.type
_entity.pdbx_description
1 polymer ?
#
loop_
_entity_poly.entity_id
_entity_poly.type
_entity_poly.pdbx_seq_one_letter_code
_entity_poly.pdbx_strand_id
1 'polypeptide(L)'
;MKDIPNQDSFDSWHQNVSNQMKRIYLDNGVVFTYGHAQKWLNMTIKYLYMLEATSFDEVFEYLHVPLDNYVFDISSSNLGLEKPKQPWSRWDDYDHQYLAYQKAIRKKISQGSPLRWEFRYWLKAVQGIEKD
;
A
#
# COMPACT_ATOMS: atom_id res chain seq x y z
N MET A 1 -5.32 15.79 5.17
CA MET A 1 -4.39 15.82 4.02
C MET A 1 -4.94 16.80 2.98
N LYS A 2 -5.13 18.08 3.34
CA LYS A 2 -5.94 19.01 2.54
C LYS A 2 -5.21 19.64 1.35
N ASP A 3 -3.97 19.23 1.07
CA ASP A 3 -3.10 19.84 0.05
C ASP A 3 -2.36 18.80 -0.79
N ILE A 4 -2.99 17.65 -1.08
CA ILE A 4 -2.41 16.61 -1.95
C ILE A 4 -3.21 16.57 -3.26
N PRO A 5 -2.80 17.33 -4.29
CA PRO A 5 -3.61 17.52 -5.50
C PRO A 5 -3.54 16.36 -6.49
N ASN A 6 -2.57 15.45 -6.35
CA ASN A 6 -2.32 14.37 -7.31
C ASN A 6 -1.51 13.22 -6.71
N GLN A 7 -1.37 12.15 -7.49
CA GLN A 7 -0.62 10.95 -7.11
C GLN A 7 0.84 11.23 -6.76
N ASP A 8 1.54 12.10 -7.50
CA ASP A 8 2.96 12.39 -7.24
C ASP A 8 3.13 13.13 -5.90
N SER A 9 2.20 14.01 -5.58
CA SER A 9 2.16 14.69 -4.28
C SER A 9 1.87 13.71 -3.14
N PHE A 10 1.00 12.72 -3.37
CA PHE A 10 0.74 11.66 -2.39
C PHE A 10 1.96 10.76 -2.21
N ASP A 11 2.58 10.32 -3.31
CA ASP A 11 3.77 9.46 -3.30
C ASP A 11 4.92 10.15 -2.54
N SER A 12 5.09 11.47 -2.76
CA SER A 12 6.09 12.31 -2.07
C SER A 12 5.78 12.46 -0.57
N TRP A 13 4.52 12.74 -0.23
CA TRP A 13 4.09 12.79 1.18
C TRP A 13 4.33 11.45 1.88
N HIS A 14 3.94 10.34 1.25
CA HIS A 14 4.10 9.00 1.78
C HIS A 14 5.59 8.67 1.99
N GLN A 15 6.47 9.06 1.05
CA GLN A 15 7.92 8.86 1.18
C GLN A 15 8.47 9.65 2.37
N ASN A 16 8.08 10.92 2.51
CA ASN A 16 8.51 11.75 3.63
C ASN A 16 8.09 11.16 4.98
N VAL A 17 6.84 10.71 5.12
CA VAL A 17 6.37 10.05 6.34
C VAL A 17 7.15 8.76 6.60
N SER A 18 7.36 7.94 5.57
CA SER A 18 8.13 6.69 5.70
C SER A 18 9.58 6.94 6.14
N ASN A 19 10.21 7.99 5.60
CA ASN A 19 11.55 8.43 6.00
C ASN A 19 11.59 8.87 7.47
N GLN A 20 10.59 9.63 7.92
CA GLN A 20 10.50 10.07 9.32
C GLN A 20 10.32 8.88 10.27
N MET A 21 9.43 7.94 9.93
CA MET A 21 9.25 6.72 10.73
C MET A 21 10.57 5.94 10.83
N LYS A 22 11.23 5.69 9.70
CA LYS A 22 12.51 4.98 9.65
C LYS A 22 13.58 5.67 10.51
N ARG A 23 13.67 7.01 10.47
CA ARG A 23 14.59 7.78 11.32
C ARG A 23 14.29 7.59 12.81
N ILE A 24 13.03 7.74 13.23
CA ILE A 24 12.63 7.57 14.63
C ILE A 24 13.07 6.20 15.18
N TYR A 25 12.83 5.13 14.43
CA TYR A 25 13.24 3.79 14.88
C TYR A 25 14.76 3.61 14.85
N LEU A 26 15.44 4.13 13.83
CA LEU A 26 16.90 4.09 13.74
C LEU A 26 17.58 4.81 14.90
N ASP A 27 17.08 5.99 15.27
CA ASP A 27 17.57 6.78 16.41
C ASP A 27 17.40 6.04 17.75
N ASN A 28 16.52 5.04 17.80
CA ASN A 28 16.29 4.16 18.93
C ASN A 28 16.96 2.77 18.77
N GLY A 29 17.86 2.60 17.78
CA GLY A 29 18.60 1.36 17.56
C GLY A 29 17.76 0.21 16.99
N VAL A 30 16.59 0.50 16.42
CA VAL A 30 15.68 -0.50 15.86
C VAL A 30 15.77 -0.52 14.34
N VAL A 31 16.01 -1.70 13.77
CA VAL A 31 15.98 -1.89 12.31
C VAL A 31 14.55 -1.71 11.80
N PHE A 32 14.34 -0.67 10.98
CA PHE A 32 13.05 -0.36 10.38
C PHE A 32 13.23 -0.13 8.87
N THR A 33 12.45 -0.83 8.06
CA THR A 33 12.55 -0.80 6.59
C THR A 33 11.36 -0.05 5.99
N TYR A 34 11.41 0.28 4.70
CA TYR A 34 10.22 0.81 4.00
C TYR A 34 9.07 -0.21 3.93
N GLY A 35 9.40 -1.50 3.93
CA GLY A 35 8.46 -2.59 4.14
C GLY A 35 7.65 -2.46 5.43
N HIS A 36 8.30 -2.14 6.54
CA HIS A 36 7.62 -1.86 7.80
C HIS A 36 6.82 -0.56 7.72
N ALA A 37 7.44 0.52 7.21
CA ALA A 37 6.81 1.84 7.11
C ALA A 37 5.48 1.80 6.35
N GLN A 38 5.48 1.20 5.16
CA GLN A 38 4.26 1.09 4.35
C GLN A 38 3.20 0.24 5.03
N LYS A 39 3.57 -0.80 5.78
CA LYS A 39 2.59 -1.66 6.44
C LYS A 39 1.87 -0.89 7.54
N TRP A 40 2.62 -0.16 8.37
CA TRP A 40 2.05 0.72 9.38
C TRP A 40 1.17 1.81 8.76
N LEU A 41 1.70 2.53 7.77
CA LEU A 41 1.01 3.68 7.19
C LEU A 41 -0.26 3.27 6.42
N ASN A 42 -0.13 2.32 5.50
CA ASN A 42 -1.22 1.92 4.61
C ASN A 42 -2.31 1.14 5.37
N MET A 43 -1.94 0.29 6.33
CA MET A 43 -2.95 -0.39 7.16
C MET A 43 -3.67 0.60 8.08
N THR A 44 -2.97 1.58 8.65
CA THR A 44 -3.61 2.61 9.48
C THR A 44 -4.62 3.40 8.66
N ILE A 45 -4.25 3.85 7.46
CA ILE A 45 -5.18 4.54 6.54
C ILE A 45 -6.40 3.65 6.23
N LYS A 46 -6.16 2.39 5.87
CA LYS A 46 -7.21 1.40 5.61
C LYS A 46 -8.18 1.27 6.79
N TYR A 47 -7.67 1.15 8.01
CA TYR A 47 -8.51 1.01 9.19
C TYR A 47 -9.26 2.28 9.53
N LEU A 48 -8.62 3.45 9.46
CA LEU A 48 -9.30 4.74 9.68
C LEU A 48 -10.45 4.94 8.70
N TYR A 49 -10.28 4.51 7.45
CA TYR A 49 -11.34 4.53 6.44
C TYR A 49 -12.47 3.54 6.77
N MET A 50 -12.12 2.27 7.02
CA MET A 50 -13.10 1.21 7.29
C MET A 50 -13.91 1.44 8.56
N LEU A 51 -13.30 2.06 9.58
CA LEU A 51 -13.96 2.40 10.85
C LEU A 51 -14.71 3.74 10.78
N GLU A 52 -14.80 4.36 9.60
CA GLU A 52 -15.45 5.65 9.37
C GLU A 52 -14.88 6.80 10.23
N ALA A 53 -13.66 6.62 10.75
CA ALA A 53 -12.96 7.63 11.54
C ALA A 53 -12.43 8.78 10.65
N THR A 54 -12.19 8.51 9.36
CA THR A 54 -11.82 9.52 8.35
C THR A 54 -12.21 9.04 6.96
N SER A 55 -12.88 9.87 6.15
CA SER A 55 -13.34 9.48 4.81
C SER A 55 -12.25 9.49 3.74
N PHE A 56 -11.22 10.32 3.89
CA PHE A 56 -10.14 10.52 2.91
C PHE A 56 -10.62 10.96 1.52
N ASP A 57 -11.81 11.54 1.38
CA ASP A 57 -12.46 11.80 0.08
C ASP A 57 -11.54 12.53 -0.92
N GLU A 58 -10.77 13.51 -0.45
CA GLU A 58 -9.87 14.33 -1.28
C GLU A 58 -8.65 13.56 -1.83
N VAL A 59 -8.27 12.44 -1.20
CA VAL A 59 -7.02 11.71 -1.52
C VAL A 59 -7.24 10.23 -1.76
N PHE A 60 -8.48 9.75 -1.65
CA PHE A 60 -8.81 8.33 -1.66
C PHE A 60 -8.31 7.62 -2.93
N GLU A 61 -8.35 8.33 -4.07
CA GLU A 61 -7.89 7.82 -5.36
C GLU A 61 -6.37 7.57 -5.40
N TYR A 62 -5.60 8.20 -4.52
CA TYR A 62 -4.14 8.14 -4.49
C TYR A 62 -3.58 7.17 -3.44
N LEU A 63 -4.44 6.66 -2.56
CA LEU A 63 -4.03 5.82 -1.42
C LEU A 63 -3.31 4.55 -1.90
N HIS A 64 -2.21 4.25 -1.22
CA HIS A 64 -1.39 3.08 -1.50
C HIS A 64 -2.04 1.81 -0.95
N VAL A 65 -1.83 0.69 -1.65
CA VAL A 65 -2.29 -0.61 -1.18
C VAL A 65 -1.38 -1.08 -0.04
N PRO A 66 -1.90 -1.64 1.07
CA PRO A 66 -1.05 -2.23 2.11
C PRO A 66 -0.39 -3.52 1.60
N LEU A 67 0.83 -3.43 1.08
CA LEU A 67 1.53 -4.57 0.49
C LEU A 67 1.83 -5.62 1.58
N ASP A 68 1.42 -6.85 1.32
CA ASP A 68 1.74 -8.05 2.09
C ASP A 68 1.63 -9.28 1.19
N ASN A 69 1.82 -10.47 1.77
CA ASN A 69 1.74 -11.72 1.01
C ASN A 69 0.37 -11.90 0.33
N TYR A 70 -0.72 -11.52 1.00
CA TYR A 70 -2.06 -11.61 0.44
C TYR A 70 -2.20 -10.70 -0.80
N VAL A 71 -1.76 -9.44 -0.68
CA VAL A 71 -1.77 -8.50 -1.81
C VAL A 71 -0.90 -9.00 -2.97
N PHE A 72 0.25 -9.62 -2.69
CA PHE A 72 1.09 -10.23 -3.73
C PHE A 72 0.41 -11.42 -4.40
N ASP A 73 -0.34 -12.23 -3.65
CA ASP A 73 -1.07 -13.38 -4.19
C ASP A 73 -2.18 -12.94 -5.15
N ILE A 74 -2.97 -11.94 -4.77
CA ILE A 74 -4.03 -11.40 -5.65
C ILE A 74 -3.46 -10.59 -6.81
N SER A 75 -2.33 -9.90 -6.63
CA SER A 75 -1.63 -9.18 -7.70
C SER A 75 -1.10 -10.17 -8.75
N SER A 76 -0.50 -11.26 -8.30
CA SER A 76 0.00 -12.30 -9.19
C SER A 76 -1.13 -12.99 -9.94
N SER A 77 -2.17 -13.41 -9.22
CA SER A 77 -3.28 -14.17 -9.80
C SER A 77 -4.16 -13.35 -10.75
N ASN A 78 -4.35 -12.05 -10.51
CA ASN A 78 -5.35 -11.26 -11.22
C ASN A 78 -4.77 -10.14 -12.07
N LEU A 79 -3.53 -9.71 -11.81
CA LEU A 79 -2.84 -8.65 -12.56
C LEU A 79 -1.63 -9.18 -13.35
N GLY A 80 -1.25 -10.45 -13.16
CA GLY A 80 -0.09 -11.05 -13.78
C GLY A 80 1.24 -10.44 -13.30
N LEU A 81 1.28 -9.90 -12.09
CA LEU A 81 2.51 -9.36 -11.49
C LEU A 81 3.36 -10.48 -10.89
N GLU A 82 4.68 -10.35 -11.02
CA GLU A 82 5.58 -11.27 -10.35
C GLU A 82 5.50 -11.11 -8.84
N LYS A 83 5.58 -12.23 -8.11
CA LYS A 83 5.70 -12.20 -6.66
C LYS A 83 7.13 -11.77 -6.28
N PRO A 84 7.28 -10.96 -5.23
CA PRO A 84 8.60 -10.63 -4.70
C PRO A 84 9.41 -11.86 -4.31
N LYS A 85 10.71 -11.87 -4.63
CA LYS A 85 11.64 -12.91 -4.19
C LYS A 85 12.00 -12.81 -2.71
N GLN A 86 11.88 -11.61 -2.14
CA GLN A 86 12.17 -11.33 -0.74
C GLN A 86 10.91 -10.86 -0.01
N PRO A 87 10.76 -11.18 1.29
CA PRO A 87 9.65 -10.69 2.09
C PRO A 87 9.53 -9.17 2.05
N TRP A 88 8.30 -8.65 1.95
CA TRP A 88 8.03 -7.21 1.92
C TRP A 88 8.65 -6.49 3.12
N SER A 89 8.69 -7.12 4.29
CA SER A 89 9.26 -6.53 5.52
C SER A 89 10.76 -6.27 5.42
N ARG A 90 11.46 -6.88 4.46
CA ARG A 90 12.88 -6.64 4.17
C ARG A 90 13.12 -5.61 3.07
N TRP A 91 12.06 -5.00 2.52
CA TRP A 91 12.20 -4.02 1.46
C TRP A 91 12.72 -2.71 2.02
N ASP A 92 13.95 -2.35 1.66
CA ASP A 92 14.60 -1.13 2.13
C ASP A 92 14.97 -0.14 1.01
N ASP A 93 14.42 -0.37 -0.17
CA ASP A 93 14.44 0.58 -1.29
C ASP A 93 13.02 1.11 -1.52
N TYR A 94 12.82 2.40 -1.27
CA TYR A 94 11.50 3.02 -1.43
C TYR A 94 11.09 3.08 -2.90
N ASP A 95 11.99 3.46 -3.80
CA ASP A 95 11.65 3.78 -5.18
C ASP A 95 11.61 2.54 -6.07
N HIS A 96 12.64 1.69 -5.98
CA HIS A 96 12.82 0.56 -6.88
C HIS A 96 12.18 -0.75 -6.39
N GLN A 97 11.80 -0.84 -5.11
CA GLN A 97 11.02 -1.98 -4.59
C GLN A 97 9.60 -1.57 -4.27
N TYR A 98 9.42 -0.71 -3.25
CA TYR A 98 8.09 -0.39 -2.74
C TYR A 98 7.21 0.36 -3.75
N LEU A 99 7.66 1.54 -4.18
CA LEU A 99 6.89 2.41 -5.07
C LEU A 99 6.76 1.82 -6.47
N ALA A 100 7.82 1.15 -6.97
CA ALA A 100 7.76 0.41 -8.21
C ALA A 100 6.61 -0.63 -8.21
N TYR A 101 6.42 -1.37 -7.12
CA TYR A 101 5.33 -2.34 -7.01
C TYR A 101 3.95 -1.67 -6.94
N GLN A 102 3.82 -0.56 -6.19
CA GLN A 102 2.59 0.24 -6.17
C GLN A 102 2.21 0.72 -7.58
N LYS A 103 3.19 1.26 -8.33
CA LYS A 103 3.01 1.71 -9.71
C LYS A 103 2.63 0.56 -10.64
N ALA A 104 3.22 -0.63 -10.46
CA ALA A 104 2.87 -1.82 -11.22
C ALA A 104 1.42 -2.25 -11.00
N ILE A 105 0.94 -2.23 -9.75
CA ILE A 105 -0.47 -2.47 -9.41
C ILE A 105 -1.36 -1.42 -10.09
N ARG A 106 -1.09 -0.12 -9.87
CA ARG A 106 -1.88 0.99 -10.44
C ARG A 106 -2.04 0.89 -11.95
N LYS A 107 -0.95 0.55 -12.66
CA LYS A 107 -0.94 0.40 -14.12
C LYS A 107 -1.81 -0.75 -14.62
N LYS A 108 -2.02 -1.79 -13.81
CA LYS A 108 -2.74 -3.01 -14.19
C LYS A 108 -4.20 -3.03 -13.74
N ILE A 109 -4.57 -2.23 -12.74
CA ILE A 109 -5.97 -2.12 -12.29
C ILE A 109 -6.80 -1.48 -13.41
N SER A 110 -7.89 -2.14 -13.79
CA SER A 110 -8.82 -1.67 -14.83
C SER A 110 -9.95 -0.79 -14.28
N GLN A 111 -10.27 -0.89 -12.97
CA GLN A 111 -11.40 -0.21 -12.36
C GLN A 111 -11.15 0.20 -10.91
N GLY A 112 -11.49 1.46 -10.59
CA GLY A 112 -11.42 2.04 -9.25
C GLY A 112 -10.00 2.31 -8.74
N SER A 113 -9.93 2.97 -7.59
CA SER A 113 -8.65 3.30 -6.95
C SER A 113 -7.93 2.05 -6.41
N PRO A 114 -6.61 2.14 -6.14
CA PRO A 114 -5.82 1.01 -5.65
C PRO A 114 -6.36 0.39 -4.36
N LEU A 115 -6.72 1.22 -3.38
CA LEU A 115 -7.27 0.73 -2.11
C LEU A 115 -8.66 0.08 -2.29
N ARG A 116 -9.53 0.66 -3.13
CA ARG A 116 -10.82 0.04 -3.51
C ARG A 116 -10.62 -1.31 -4.19
N TRP A 117 -9.62 -1.43 -5.05
CA TRP A 117 -9.27 -2.70 -5.68
C TRP A 117 -8.91 -3.75 -4.63
N GLU A 118 -8.05 -3.42 -3.66
CA GLU A 118 -7.69 -4.35 -2.58
C GLU A 118 -8.91 -4.77 -1.75
N PHE A 119 -9.80 -3.83 -1.38
CA PHE A 119 -11.04 -4.16 -0.66
C PHE A 119 -11.92 -5.18 -1.39
N ARG A 120 -12.09 -5.03 -2.71
CA ARG A 120 -12.92 -5.96 -3.48
C ARG A 120 -12.38 -7.39 -3.43
N TYR A 121 -11.07 -7.56 -3.53
CA TYR A 121 -10.46 -8.89 -3.44
C TYR A 121 -10.48 -9.42 -2.02
N TRP A 122 -10.22 -8.57 -1.02
CA TRP A 122 -10.27 -8.96 0.39
C TRP A 122 -11.65 -9.48 0.78
N LEU A 123 -12.72 -8.79 0.37
CA LEU A 123 -14.10 -9.24 0.61
C LEU A 123 -14.41 -10.58 -0.06
N LYS A 124 -13.95 -10.79 -1.31
CA LYS A 124 -14.11 -12.10 -2.00
C LYS A 124 -13.43 -13.23 -1.23
N ALA A 125 -12.22 -12.98 -0.72
CA ALA A 125 -11.47 -13.97 0.06
C ALA A 125 -12.17 -14.33 1.38
N VAL A 126 -12.74 -13.34 2.07
CA VAL A 126 -13.48 -13.56 3.34
C VAL A 126 -14.81 -14.25 3.10
N GLN A 127 -15.48 -13.97 1.98
CA GLN A 127 -16.79 -14.55 1.64
C GLN A 127 -16.70 -15.96 1.02
N GLY A 128 -15.49 -16.49 0.78
CA GLY A 128 -15.30 -17.82 0.18
C GLY A 128 -15.81 -17.92 -1.27
N ILE A 129 -15.97 -16.78 -1.96
CA ILE A 129 -16.39 -16.74 -3.36
C ILE A 129 -15.14 -17.03 -4.20
N GLU A 130 -14.78 -18.31 -4.26
CA GLU A 130 -13.73 -18.79 -5.16
C GLU A 130 -14.19 -18.61 -6.62
N LYS A 131 -13.33 -17.89 -7.35
CA LYS A 131 -13.21 -17.77 -8.81
C LYS A 131 -14.12 -18.72 -9.62
N ASP A 132 -15.12 -18.15 -10.27
CA ASP A 132 -15.64 -18.67 -11.55
C ASP A 132 -14.57 -18.49 -12.66
#